data_AF-A0A3S4GNS5-F1
#
_entry.id   AF-A0A3S4GNS5-F1
#
_cell.length_a   1.000
_cell.length_b   1.000
_cell.length_c   1.000
_cell.angle_alpha   90.00
_cell.angle_beta   90.00
_cell.angle_gamma   90.00
#
_symmetry.space_group_name_H-M   'P 1'
#
loop_
_entity.id
_entity.type
_entity.pdbx_description
1 polymer ?
#
loop_
_entity_poly.entity_id
_entity_poly.type
_entity_poly.pdbx_seq_one_letter_code
_entity_poly.pdbx_strand_id
1 'polypeptide(L)' 'MSNPEETKQPNGQTLCVYSNSIYTFTFITKGKCPAVKTFNTEDSE' A
#
# COMPACT_ATOMS: atom_id res chain seq x y z
N MET A 1 12.65 1.77 5.53
CA MET A 1 11.20 1.56 5.36
C MET A 1 10.88 0.21 5.94
N SER A 2 10.01 0.16 6.94
CA SER A 2 9.43 -1.12 7.40
C SER A 2 8.57 -1.69 6.27
N ASN A 3 8.39 -3.01 6.24
CA ASN A 3 7.43 -3.62 5.32
C ASN A 3 6.05 -2.98 5.53
N PRO A 4 5.24 -2.81 4.45
CA PRO A 4 3.88 -2.29 4.58
C PRO A 4 3.02 -3.19 5.47
N GLU A 5 2.03 -2.62 6.14
CA GLU A 5 1.02 -3.43 6.82
C GLU A 5 0.13 -4.11 5.78
N GLU A 6 -0.01 -5.43 5.90
CA GLU A 6 -0.80 -6.25 4.98
C GLU A 6 -2.06 -6.76 5.68
N THR A 7 -3.23 -6.44 5.12
CA THR A 7 -4.52 -6.95 5.58
C THR A 7 -5.20 -7.74 4.47
N LYS A 8 -5.44 -9.03 4.70
CA LYS A 8 -6.17 -9.88 3.76
C LYS A 8 -7.67 -9.56 3.81
N GLN A 9 -8.26 -9.30 2.66
CA GLN A 9 -9.68 -9.03 2.52
C GLN A 9 -10.44 -10.32 2.14
N PRO A 10 -11.72 -10.44 2.53
CA PRO A 10 -12.53 -11.64 2.26
C PRO A 10 -12.70 -11.95 0.76
N ASN A 11 -12.54 -10.94 -0.10
CA ASN A 11 -12.67 -11.04 -1.56
C ASN A 11 -11.39 -11.56 -2.26
N GLY A 12 -10.40 -12.04 -1.50
CA GLY A 12 -9.13 -12.51 -2.04
C GLY A 12 -8.13 -11.41 -2.42
N GLN A 13 -8.42 -10.15 -2.06
CA GLN A 13 -7.48 -9.03 -2.19
C GLN A 13 -6.68 -8.84 -0.90
N THR A 14 -5.58 -8.12 -1.00
CA THR A 14 -4.71 -7.71 0.09
C THR A 14 -4.64 -6.19 0.08
N LEU A 15 -5.01 -5.57 1.21
CA LEU A 15 -4.82 -4.15 1.46
C LEU A 15 -3.41 -3.95 2.03
N CYS A 16 -2.62 -3.15 1.33
CA CYS A 16 -1.28 -2.73 1.72
C CYS A 16 -1.33 -1.29 2.23
N VAL A 17 -0.85 -1.06 3.45
CA VAL A 17 -0.76 0.28 4.03
C VAL A 17 0.72 0.67 4.15
N TYR A 18 1.11 1.71 3.41
CA TYR A 18 2.44 2.30 3.42
C TYR A 18 2.37 3.59 4.21
N SER A 19 2.95 3.60 5.41
CA SER A 19 2.98 4.78 6.26
C SER A 19 4.42 5.26 6.47
N ASN A 20 4.58 6.59 6.49
CA ASN A 20 5.75 7.27 7.01
C ASN A 20 5.29 8.31 8.04
N SER A 21 6.21 9.10 8.59
CA SER A 21 5.89 10.08 9.64
C SER A 21 4.92 11.20 9.22
N ILE A 22 4.61 11.33 7.92
CA ILE A 22 3.86 12.46 7.35
C ILE A 22 2.69 11.97 6.45
N TYR A 23 2.83 10.81 5.82
CA TYR A 23 1.93 10.31 4.78
C TYR A 23 1.55 8.84 5.02
N THR A 24 0.30 8.54 4.69
CA THR A 24 -0.23 7.18 4.65
C THR A 24 -0.85 6.92 3.29
N PHE A 25 -0.36 5.90 2.59
CA PHE A 25 -0.87 5.46 1.30
C PHE A 25 -1.46 4.07 1.42
N THR A 26 -2.63 3.87 0.82
CA THR A 26 -3.28 2.56 0.75
C THR A 26 -3.24 2.04 -0.68
N PHE A 27 -2.98 0.75 -0.83
CA PHE A 27 -2.92 0.10 -2.13
C PHE A 27 -3.55 -1.29 -2.04
N ILE A 28 -4.50 -1.59 -2.93
CA ILE A 28 -5.16 -2.90 -2.98
C ILE A 28 -4.53 -3.72 -4.10
N THR A 29 -4.13 -4.95 -3.79
CA THR A 29 -3.55 -5.90 -4.75
C THR A 29 -4.15 -7.29 -4.55
N LYS A 30 -4.13 -8.13 -5.58
CA LYS A 30 -4.53 -9.56 -5.47
C LYS A 30 -3.38 -10.47 -5.01
N GLY A 31 -2.21 -9.90 -4.70
CA GLY A 31 -1.00 -10.64 -4.34
C GLY A 31 -0.36 -10.14 -3.04
N LYS A 32 0.96 -10.33 -2.94
CA LYS A 32 1.76 -9.78 -1.83
C LYS A 32 1.96 -8.28 -2.01
N CYS A 33 2.07 -7.56 -0.90
CA CYS A 33 2.46 -6.17 -0.93
C CYS A 33 3.93 -6.04 -1.36
N PRO A 34 4.26 -5.22 -2.37
CA PRO A 34 5.65 -4.94 -2.67
C PRO A 34 6.31 -4.24 -1.48
N ALA A 35 7.57 -4.57 -1.19
CA ALA A 35 8.29 -3.98 -0.05
C ALA A 35 8.45 -2.45 -0.18
N VAL A 36 8.50 -1.95 -1.43
CA VAL A 36 8.59 -0.53 -1.75
C VAL A 36 7.59 -0.23 -2.87
N LYS A 37 6.80 0.83 -2.69
CA LYS A 37 5.85 1.34 -3.68
C LYS A 37 6.04 2.85 -3.76
N THR A 38 6.37 3.35 -4.96
CA THR A 38 6.42 4.79 -5.22
C THR A 38 5.04 5.28 -5.58
N PHE A 39 4.56 6.31 -4.90
CA PHE A 39 3.31 6.98 -5.22
C PHE A 39 3.68 8.32 -5.85
N ASN A 40 3.33 8.51 -7.13
CA ASN A 40 3.53 9.79 -7.78
C ASN A 40 2.43 10.74 -7.31
N THR A 41 2.80 11.75 -6.53
CA THR A 41 1.87 12.80 -6.06
C THR A 41 1.55 13.82 -7.14
N GLU A 42 2.30 13.84 -8.25
CA GLU A 42 2.05 14.68 -9.43
C GLU A 42 0.93 14.13 -10.33
N ASP A 43 0.53 12.87 -10.15
CA ASP A 43 -0.55 12.19 -10.88
C ASP A 43 -1.89 12.25 -10.11
N SER A 44 -2.08 13.28 -9.29
CA SER A 44 -3.38 13.60 -8.70
C SER A 44 -4.00 14.74 -9.52
N GLU A 45 -4.69 14.37 -10.59
CA GLU A 45 -5.56 15.25 -11.38
C GLU A 45 -6.93 15.44 -10.69
#